data_AF-A0A1M6TGG2-F1
#
_entry.id   AF-A0A1M6TGG2-F1
#
_cell.length_a   1.000
_cell.length_b   1.000
_cell.length_c   1.000
_cell.angle_alpha   90.00
_cell.angle_beta   90.00
_cell.angle_gamma   90.00
#
_symmetry.space_group_name_H-M   'P 1'
#
loop_
_entity.id
_entity.type
_entity.pdbx_description
1 polymer ?
#
loop_
_entity_poly.entity_id
_entity_poly.type
_entity_poly.pdbx_seq_one_letter_code
_entity_poly.pdbx_strand_id
1 'polypeptide(L)' 'MDVKKVLRYTWQGISFLLILYGLYLLFLLFLDTFLRVLPGLAYPLSFLLTLGLLAFVVLYWIKNKRLPL' A
#
# COMPACT_ATOMS: atom_id res chain seq x y z
N MET A 1 -10.19 -5.08 30.30
CA MET A 1 -9.72 -5.16 28.90
C MET A 1 -8.23 -5.44 28.92
N ASP A 2 -7.79 -6.58 28.40
CA ASP A 2 -6.37 -6.97 28.37
C ASP A 2 -5.55 -5.95 27.56
N VAL A 3 -4.70 -5.17 28.25
CA VAL A 3 -3.79 -4.17 27.66
C VAL A 3 -2.96 -4.77 26.51
N LYS A 4 -2.60 -6.05 26.63
CA LYS A 4 -1.85 -6.81 25.60
C LYS A 4 -2.64 -7.01 24.30
N LYS A 5 -3.97 -7.17 24.35
CA LYS A 5 -4.82 -7.27 23.15
C LYS A 5 -4.93 -5.91 22.47
N VAL A 6 -5.19 -4.85 23.23
CA VAL A 6 -5.32 -3.48 22.69
C VAL A 6 -4.03 -3.05 21.98
N LEU A 7 -2.88 -3.23 22.63
CA LEU A 7 -1.58 -2.86 22.05
C LEU A 7 -1.29 -3.63 20.74
N ARG A 8 -1.66 -4.92 20.69
CA ARG A 8 -1.50 -5.74 19.48
C ARG A 8 -2.35 -5.23 18.32
N TYR A 9 -3.62 -4.90 18.56
CA TYR A 9 -4.50 -4.34 17.53
C TYR A 9 -4.02 -2.96 17.07
N THR A 10 -3.58 -2.10 17.98
CA THR A 10 -3.01 -0.78 17.64
C THR A 10 -1.75 -0.93 16.77
N TRP A 11 -0.84 -1.84 17.14
CA TRP A 11 0.38 -2.09 16.37
C TRP A 11 0.10 -2.61 14.96
N GLN A 12 -0.95 -3.44 14.84
CA GLN A 12 -1.40 -3.97 13.56
C GLN A 12 -2.02 -2.87 12.68
N GLY A 13 -2.83 -1.97 13.27
CA GLY A 13 -3.37 -0.80 12.58
C GLY A 13 -2.29 0.14 12.07
N ILE A 14 -1.29 0.44 12.90
CA ILE A 14 -0.14 1.27 12.50
C ILE A 14 0.64 0.61 11.36
N SER A 15 0.90 -0.69 11.45
CA SER A 15 1.60 -1.43 10.40
C SER A 15 0.86 -1.36 9.07
N PHE A 16 -0.47 -1.47 9.10
CA PHE A 16 -1.31 -1.35 7.90
C PHE A 16 -1.26 0.06 7.31
N LEU A 17 -1.37 1.10 8.14
CA LEU A 17 -1.25 2.50 7.73
C LEU A 17 0.13 2.78 7.10
N LEU A 18 1.18 2.19 7.65
CA LEU A 18 2.55 2.38 7.16
C LEU A 18 2.74 1.77 5.76
N ILE A 19 2.10 0.64 5.48
CA ILE A 19 2.09 0.01 4.15
C ILE A 19 1.30 0.85 3.15
N LEU A 20 0.11 1.33 3.53
CA LEU A 20 -0.67 2.25 2.69
C LEU A 20 0.12 3.53 2.38
N TYR A 21 0.79 4.09 3.39
CA TYR A 21 1.63 5.27 3.22
C TYR A 21 2.83 4.99 2.30
N GLY A 22 3.48 3.84 2.43
CA GLY A 22 4.54 3.41 1.53
C GLY A 22 4.07 3.28 0.08
N LEU A 23 2.90 2.69 -0.15
CA LEU A 23 2.29 2.60 -1.49
C LEU A 23 1.94 3.98 -2.05
N TYR A 24 1.47 4.90 -1.21
CA TYR A 24 1.22 6.29 -1.61
C TYR A 24 2.50 7.02 -2.03
N LEU A 25 3.59 6.90 -1.26
CA LEU A 25 4.87 7.47 -1.64
C LEU A 25 5.42 6.87 -2.95
N LEU A 26 5.21 5.57 -3.16
CA LEU A 26 5.59 4.90 -4.40
C LEU A 26 4.78 5.43 -5.60
N PHE A 27 3.47 5.65 -5.42
CA PHE A 27 2.63 6.28 -6.43
C PHE A 27 3.16 7.67 -6.81
N LEU A 28 3.48 8.50 -5.81
CA LEU A 28 4.03 9.84 -6.05
C LEU A 28 5.37 9.78 -6.78
N LEU A 29 6.23 8.82 -6.43
CA LEU A 29 7.51 8.60 -7.11
C LEU A 29 7.31 8.27 -8.59
N PHE A 30 6.40 7.33 -8.89
CA PHE A 30 6.07 6.99 -10.27
C PHE A 30 5.44 8.15 -11.01
N LEU A 31 4.54 8.88 -10.36
CA LEU A 31 3.89 10.04 -10.95
C LEU A 31 4.90 11.13 -11.30
N ASP A 32 5.78 11.51 -10.38
CA ASP A 32 6.85 12.50 -10.64
C ASP A 32 7.78 12.04 -11.78
N THR A 33 8.15 10.76 -11.78
CA THR A 33 8.99 10.18 -12.84
C THR A 33 8.29 10.23 -14.20
N PHE A 34 7.04 9.75 -14.28
CA PHE A 34 6.32 9.70 -15.55
C PHE A 34 5.85 11.08 -16.01
N LEU A 35 5.59 12.02 -15.12
CA LEU A 35 5.31 13.41 -15.53
C LEU A 35 6.49 14.01 -16.28
N ARG A 36 7.72 13.64 -15.90
CA ARG A 36 8.94 14.09 -16.59
C ARG A 36 9.22 13.34 -17.89
N VAL A 37 8.92 12.04 -17.95
CA VAL A 37 9.25 11.19 -19.10
C VAL A 37 8.12 11.15 -20.14
N LEU A 38 6.88 10.96 -19.69
CA LEU A 38 5.71 10.71 -20.54
C LEU A 38 4.44 11.35 -19.93
N PRO A 39 4.34 12.69 -19.94
CA PRO A 39 3.31 13.42 -19.19
C PRO A 39 1.87 13.03 -19.54
N GLY A 40 1.61 12.73 -20.83
CA GLY A 40 0.27 12.35 -21.29
C GLY A 40 -0.26 11.02 -20.71
N LEU A 41 0.63 10.14 -20.24
CA LEU A 41 0.27 8.84 -19.66
C LEU A 41 0.72 8.69 -18.20
N ALA A 42 1.22 9.76 -17.58
CA ALA A 42 1.79 9.71 -16.25
C ALA A 42 0.79 9.25 -15.17
N TYR A 43 -0.41 9.82 -15.20
CA TYR A 43 -1.49 9.44 -14.29
C TYR A 43 -1.98 7.99 -14.49
N PRO A 44 -2.36 7.54 -15.70
CA PRO A 44 -2.84 6.18 -15.87
C PRO A 44 -1.75 5.13 -15.57
N LEU A 45 -0.48 5.38 -15.92
CA LEU A 45 0.61 4.44 -15.65
C LEU A 45 0.94 4.33 -14.16
N SER A 46 1.10 5.47 -13.47
CA SER A 46 1.36 5.46 -12.03
C SER A 46 0.21 4.83 -11.24
N PHE A 47 -1.03 5.09 -11.66
CA PHE A 47 -2.22 4.49 -11.05
C PHE A 47 -2.28 2.99 -11.27
N LEU A 48 -2.10 2.50 -12.50
CA LEU A 48 -2.11 1.07 -12.82
C LEU A 48 -1.01 0.30 -12.11
N LEU A 49 0.22 0.84 -12.07
CA LEU A 49 1.33 0.21 -11.35
C LEU A 49 1.07 0.13 -9.84
N THR A 50 0.56 1.22 -9.26
CA THR A 50 0.28 1.25 -7.82
C THR A 50 -0.88 0.33 -7.47
N LEU A 51 -1.96 0.31 -8.27
CA LEU A 51 -3.07 -0.63 -8.09
C LEU A 51 -2.62 -2.09 -8.25
N GLY A 52 -1.78 -2.38 -9.23
CA GLY A 52 -1.23 -3.71 -9.45
C GLY A 52 -0.43 -4.19 -8.24
N LEU A 53 0.42 -3.31 -7.68
CA LEU A 53 1.17 -3.59 -6.46
C LEU A 53 0.27 -3.75 -5.23
N LEU A 54 -0.73 -2.88 -5.07
CA LEU A 54 -1.70 -2.99 -3.98
C LEU A 54 -2.48 -4.31 -4.07
N ALA A 55 -2.93 -4.70 -5.26
CA ALA A 55 -3.58 -5.98 -5.50
C ALA A 55 -2.64 -7.15 -5.17
N PHE A 56 -1.37 -7.08 -5.59
CA PHE A 56 -0.38 -8.09 -5.26
C PHE A 56 -0.16 -8.23 -3.74
N VAL A 57 -0.05 -7.13 -3.01
CA VAL A 57 0.07 -7.12 -1.54
C VAL A 57 -1.16 -7.75 -0.89
N VAL A 58 -2.36 -7.37 -1.32
CA VAL A 58 -3.62 -7.94 -0.81
C VAL A 58 -3.70 -9.44 -1.09
N LEU A 59 -3.42 -9.87 -2.32
CA LEU A 59 -3.42 -11.29 -2.71
C LEU A 59 -2.38 -12.08 -1.91
N TYR A 60 -1.19 -11.52 -1.69
CA TYR A 60 -0.15 -12.13 -0.88
C TYR A 60 -0.60 -12.30 0.58
N TRP A 61 -1.25 -11.29 1.16
CA TRP A 61 -1.80 -11.38 2.51
C TRP A 61 -2.93 -12.40 2.65
N ILE A 62 -3.83 -12.47 1.66
CA ILE A 62 -4.88 -13.49 1.59
C ILE A 62 -4.25 -14.88 1.54
N LYS A 63 -3.31 -15.11 0.62
CA LYS A 63 -2.64 -16.41 0.43
C LYS A 63 -1.92 -16.89 1.68
N ASN A 64 -1.27 -15.96 2.40
CA ASN A 64 -0.49 -16.29 3.58
C ASN A 64 -1.30 -16.25 4.89
N LYS A 65 -2.63 -16.10 4.83
CA LYS A 65 -3.51 -15.96 6.00
C LYS A 65 -3.02 -14.90 7.00
N ARG A 66 -2.37 -13.85 6.51
CA ARG A 66 -1.87 -12.73 7.35
C ARG A 66 -2.88 -11.60 7.47
N LEU A 67 -4.07 -11.77 6.90
CA LEU A 67 -5.17 -10.85 7.12
C LEU A 67 -5.56 -10.87 8.61
N PRO A 68 -5.59 -9.70 9.28
CA PRO A 68 -6.30 -9.56 10.54
C PRO A 68 -7.79 -9.79 10.27
N LEU A 69 -8.24 -11.03 10.44
CA LEU A 69 -9.64 -11.37 10.70
C LEU A 69 -9.70 -11.93 12.11
#